data_AF-A0A533SFB1-F1
#
_entry.id   AF-A0A533SFB1-F1
#
_cell.length_a   1.000
_cell.length_b   1.000
_cell.length_c   1.000
_cell.angle_alpha   90.00
_cell.angle_beta   90.00
_cell.angle_gamma   90.00
#
_symmetry.space_group_name_H-M   'P 1'
#
loop_
_entity.id
_entity.type
_entity.pdbx_description
1 polymer ?
#
loop_
_entity_poly.entity_id
_entity_poly.type
_entity_poly.pdbx_seq_one_letter_code
_entity_poly.pdbx_strand_id
1 'polypeptide(L)'
;MLASLTPLTHFEYLLAAAIVLFLPGLAWQAWLPADERDPLEHLADSLGISVGLTTLVGLAGFLMKIHFSAMGVVGLYGVCLFIWVGGLLRPGRFARINWRAIALALGGIALLVGALAWRLYQARDLLLPAWVDSVHHVLVVKLIEQNGGLPATYTPYFPSDFTYHYGFHLLAALFSGLTRAPAELGTLWFGQAVNAVVALSVYRLGRAAWRDRRAAA
;
A
#
# COMPACT_ATOMS: atom_id res chain seq x y z
N MET A 1 12.51 -10.40 -15.08
CA MET A 1 11.66 -9.19 -15.20
C MET A 1 11.98 -8.18 -14.09
N LEU A 2 12.06 -8.63 -12.82
CA LEU A 2 12.53 -7.77 -11.73
C LEU A 2 14.04 -7.45 -11.84
N ALA A 3 14.88 -8.44 -12.16
CA ALA A 3 16.32 -8.25 -12.29
C ALA A 3 16.74 -7.29 -13.42
N SER A 4 15.84 -7.01 -14.38
CA SER A 4 16.07 -6.09 -15.48
C SER A 4 15.63 -4.65 -15.17
N LEU A 5 14.99 -4.40 -14.02
CA LEU A 5 14.59 -3.05 -13.64
C LEU A 5 15.80 -2.22 -13.22
N THR A 6 15.76 -0.94 -13.58
CA THR A 6 16.81 -0.01 -13.15
C THR A 6 16.60 0.37 -11.68
N PRO A 7 17.65 0.82 -10.97
CA PRO A 7 17.51 1.38 -9.62
C PRO A 7 16.50 2.54 -9.55
N LEU A 8 16.43 3.36 -10.61
CA LEU A 8 15.45 4.44 -10.71
C LEU A 8 14.01 3.90 -10.74
N THR A 9 13.76 2.85 -11.51
CA THR A 9 12.44 2.20 -11.57
C THR A 9 12.07 1.59 -10.21
N HIS A 10 13.02 0.97 -9.51
CA HIS A 10 12.79 0.48 -8.16
C HIS A 10 12.44 1.62 -7.19
N PHE A 11 13.07 2.77 -7.32
CA PHE A 11 12.78 3.94 -6.51
C PHE A 11 11.39 4.52 -6.81
N GLU A 12 11.02 4.67 -8.09
CA GLU A 12 9.67 5.07 -8.51
C GLU A 12 8.60 4.13 -7.94
N TYR A 13 8.84 2.82 -7.99
CA TYR A 13 7.93 1.81 -7.45
C TYR A 13 7.85 1.90 -5.92
N LEU A 14 8.96 2.15 -5.23
CA LEU A 14 8.96 2.37 -3.79
C LEU A 14 8.11 3.60 -3.41
N LEU A 15 8.23 4.70 -4.13
CA LEU A 15 7.41 5.89 -3.91
C LEU A 15 5.93 5.62 -4.17
N ALA A 16 5.59 4.96 -5.29
CA ALA A 16 4.22 4.62 -5.62
C ALA A 16 3.59 3.68 -4.58
N ALA A 17 4.33 2.66 -4.14
CA ALA A 17 3.88 1.77 -3.08
C ALA A 17 3.70 2.51 -1.76
N ALA A 18 4.60 3.44 -1.40
CA ALA A 18 4.44 4.25 -0.21
C ALA A 18 3.18 5.14 -0.27
N ILE A 19 2.88 5.73 -1.43
CA ILE A 19 1.67 6.50 -1.67
C ILE A 19 0.43 5.62 -1.47
N VAL A 20 0.37 4.47 -2.14
CA VAL A 20 -0.79 3.56 -2.10
C VAL A 20 -1.01 3.00 -0.70
N LEU A 21 0.07 2.62 -0.01
CA LEU A 21 -0.01 1.93 1.28
C LEU A 21 -0.16 2.86 2.47
N PHE A 22 0.30 4.12 2.40
CA PHE A 22 0.34 4.99 3.59
C PHE A 22 -0.31 6.35 3.41
N LEU A 23 -0.42 6.91 2.21
CA LEU A 23 -0.84 8.31 2.09
C LEU A 23 -2.27 8.57 2.60
N PRO A 24 -3.30 7.75 2.28
CA PRO A 24 -4.66 7.99 2.80
C PRO A 24 -4.73 7.92 4.32
N GLY A 25 -4.04 6.96 4.94
CA GLY A 25 -3.96 6.81 6.39
C GLY A 25 -3.16 7.92 7.07
N LEU A 26 -2.09 8.41 6.44
CA LEU A 26 -1.32 9.56 6.91
C LEU A 26 -2.17 10.84 6.86
N ALA A 27 -2.92 11.04 5.77
CA ALA A 27 -3.86 12.14 5.62
C ALA A 27 -4.92 12.13 6.72
N TRP A 28 -5.49 10.95 7.01
CA TRP A 28 -6.44 10.78 8.11
C TRP A 28 -5.81 11.13 9.47
N GLN A 29 -4.64 10.58 9.77
CA GLN A 29 -3.98 10.75 11.07
C GLN A 29 -3.41 12.15 11.30
N ALA A 30 -3.16 12.93 10.24
CA ALA A 30 -2.61 14.28 10.35
C ALA A 30 -3.51 15.23 11.16
N TRP A 31 -4.80 14.92 11.24
CA TRP A 31 -5.81 15.74 11.91
C TRP A 31 -6.20 15.23 13.30
N LEU A 32 -5.72 14.05 13.68
CA LEU A 32 -5.93 13.50 15.02
C LEU A 32 -5.05 14.22 16.06
N PRO A 33 -5.52 14.33 17.32
CA PRO A 33 -4.72 14.84 18.42
C PRO A 33 -3.41 14.07 18.57
N ALA A 34 -2.37 14.74 19.08
CA ALA A 34 -1.12 14.07 19.42
C ALA A 34 -1.35 13.08 20.57
N ASP A 35 -0.89 11.85 20.39
CA ASP A 35 -0.96 10.79 21.40
C ASP A 35 0.45 10.31 21.79
N GLU A 36 0.53 9.16 22.45
CA GLU A 36 1.77 8.56 22.96
C GLU A 36 2.34 7.47 22.02
N ARG A 37 1.68 7.21 20.88
CA ARG A 37 2.14 6.21 19.92
C ARG A 37 3.47 6.65 19.32
N ASP A 38 4.35 5.68 19.11
CA ASP A 38 5.60 5.96 18.43
C ASP A 38 5.44 5.98 16.90
N PRO A 39 6.46 6.44 16.14
CA PRO A 39 6.33 6.58 14.69
C PRO A 39 6.01 5.28 13.95
N LEU A 40 6.42 4.12 14.48
CA LEU A 40 6.15 2.83 13.85
C LEU A 40 4.70 2.38 14.12
N GLU A 41 4.16 2.66 15.30
CA GLU A 41 2.73 2.50 15.58
C GLU A 41 1.88 3.37 14.64
N HIS A 42 2.27 4.62 14.40
CA HIS A 42 1.59 5.51 13.44
C HIS A 42 1.68 5.01 11.99
N LEU A 43 2.84 4.50 11.56
CA LEU A 43 3.00 3.89 10.24
C LEU A 43 2.13 2.65 10.08
N ALA A 44 2.07 1.79 11.09
CA ALA A 44 1.21 0.61 11.09
C ALA A 44 -0.28 0.96 11.00
N ASP A 45 -0.73 1.92 11.80
CA ASP A 45 -2.12 2.38 11.76
C ASP A 45 -2.42 3.07 10.42
N SER A 46 -1.43 3.74 9.83
CA SER A 46 -1.58 4.37 8.50
C SER A 46 -1.77 3.33 7.40
N LEU A 47 -0.99 2.24 7.46
CA LEU A 47 -1.14 1.11 6.56
C LEU A 47 -2.56 0.52 6.65
N GLY A 48 -3.02 0.22 7.85
CA GLY A 48 -4.35 -0.35 8.08
C GLY A 48 -5.47 0.56 7.59
N ILE A 49 -5.41 1.86 7.91
CA ILE A 49 -6.40 2.85 7.47
C ILE A 49 -6.38 2.99 5.94
N SER A 50 -5.21 3.05 5.30
CA SER A 50 -5.13 3.19 3.84
C SER A 50 -5.72 1.99 3.12
N VAL A 51 -5.37 0.77 3.56
CA VAL A 51 -5.90 -0.48 2.99
C VAL A 51 -7.42 -0.53 3.17
N GLY A 52 -7.92 -0.25 4.38
CA GLY A 52 -9.35 -0.26 4.70
C GLY A 52 -10.12 0.78 3.90
N LEU A 53 -9.68 2.04 3.92
CA LEU A 53 -10.34 3.15 3.25
C LEU A 53 -10.37 2.94 1.74
N THR A 54 -9.26 2.55 1.12
CA THR A 54 -9.20 2.26 -0.31
C THR A 54 -10.13 1.12 -0.70
N THR A 55 -10.19 0.06 0.10
CA THR A 55 -11.11 -1.08 -0.13
C THR A 55 -12.58 -0.62 -0.06
N LEU A 56 -12.93 0.19 0.94
CA LEU A 56 -14.29 0.73 1.10
C LEU A 56 -14.66 1.71 -0.03
N VAL A 57 -13.72 2.55 -0.48
CA VAL A 57 -13.94 3.44 -1.63
C VAL A 57 -14.15 2.63 -2.91
N GLY A 58 -13.38 1.55 -3.12
CA GLY A 58 -13.59 0.63 -4.23
C GLY A 58 -14.97 -0.02 -4.20
N LEU A 59 -15.41 -0.49 -3.03
CA LEU A 59 -16.75 -1.04 -2.83
C LEU A 59 -17.85 -0.02 -3.10
N ALA A 60 -17.69 1.19 -2.55
CA ALA A 60 -18.64 2.28 -2.76
C ALA A 60 -18.74 2.65 -4.24
N GLY A 61 -17.61 2.71 -4.94
CA GLY A 61 -17.55 2.92 -6.38
C GLY A 61 -18.29 1.82 -7.16
N PHE A 62 -18.08 0.55 -6.79
CA PHE A 62 -18.82 -0.56 -7.37
C PHE A 62 -20.34 -0.43 -7.19
N LEU A 63 -20.81 -0.20 -5.95
CA LEU A 63 -22.23 -0.06 -5.63
C LEU A 63 -22.88 1.12 -6.37
N MET A 64 -22.12 2.21 -6.55
CA MET A 64 -22.56 3.40 -7.27
C MET A 64 -22.31 3.33 -8.79
N LYS A 65 -21.76 2.23 -9.30
CA LYS A 65 -21.38 2.04 -10.72
C LYS A 65 -20.42 3.13 -11.24
N ILE A 66 -19.54 3.61 -10.37
CA ILE A 66 -18.51 4.61 -10.68
C ILE A 66 -17.26 3.89 -11.20
N HIS A 67 -16.78 4.35 -12.35
CA HIS A 67 -15.47 3.98 -12.88
C HIS A 67 -14.50 5.16 -12.68
N PHE A 68 -13.39 4.89 -12.01
CA PHE A 68 -12.34 5.85 -11.73
C PHE A 68 -11.40 5.96 -12.93
N SER A 69 -11.27 7.17 -13.47
CA SER A 69 -10.23 7.48 -14.45
C SER A 69 -8.88 7.64 -13.76
N ALA A 70 -7.78 7.51 -14.51
CA ALA A 70 -6.43 7.78 -14.00
C ALA A 70 -6.32 9.19 -13.37
N MET A 71 -6.93 10.19 -14.01
CA MET A 71 -6.98 11.56 -13.48
C MET A 71 -7.77 11.65 -12.17
N GLY A 72 -8.87 10.90 -12.06
CA GLY A 72 -9.65 10.82 -10.83
C GLY A 72 -8.83 10.22 -9.69
N VAL A 73 -8.11 9.12 -9.94
CA VAL A 73 -7.20 8.50 -8.95
C VAL A 73 -6.08 9.45 -8.53
N VAL A 74 -5.43 10.12 -9.48
CA VAL A 74 -4.40 11.13 -9.19
C VAL A 74 -4.98 12.28 -8.37
N GLY A 75 -6.17 12.75 -8.71
CA GLY A 75 -6.88 13.78 -7.94
C GLY A 75 -7.16 13.35 -6.50
N LEU A 76 -7.62 12.12 -6.28
CA LEU A 76 -7.88 11.58 -4.95
C LEU A 76 -6.60 11.50 -4.10
N TYR A 77 -5.51 10.98 -4.65
CA TYR A 77 -4.22 10.99 -3.94
C TYR A 77 -3.66 12.41 -3.76
N GLY A 78 -3.89 13.32 -4.70
CA GLY A 78 -3.54 14.73 -4.58
C GLY A 78 -4.29 15.43 -3.43
N VAL A 79 -5.58 15.12 -3.26
CA VAL A 79 -6.36 15.57 -2.11
C VAL A 79 -5.82 14.97 -0.81
N CYS A 80 -5.49 13.68 -0.78
CA CYS A 80 -4.88 13.06 0.41
C CYS A 80 -3.54 13.73 0.76
N LEU A 81 -2.69 14.01 -0.24
CA LEU A 81 -1.43 14.73 -0.08
C LEU A 81 -1.67 16.13 0.50
N PHE A 82 -2.60 16.88 -0.06
CA PHE A 82 -2.94 18.22 0.43
C PHE A 82 -3.43 18.21 1.88
N ILE A 83 -4.33 17.28 2.23
CA ILE A 83 -4.84 17.09 3.59
C ILE A 83 -3.70 16.72 4.56
N TRP A 84 -2.80 15.83 4.14
CA TRP A 84 -1.66 15.43 4.96
C TRP A 84 -0.70 16.61 5.20
N VAL A 85 -0.29 17.31 4.15
CA VAL A 85 0.59 18.48 4.23
C VAL A 85 -0.05 19.58 5.10
N GLY A 86 -1.33 19.89 4.89
CA GLY A 86 -2.05 20.85 5.72
C GLY A 86 -2.04 20.48 7.21
N GLY A 87 -2.19 19.20 7.54
CA GLY A 87 -2.10 18.71 8.92
C GLY A 87 -0.68 18.78 9.50
N LEU A 88 0.37 18.60 8.68
CA LEU A 88 1.77 18.77 9.11
C LEU A 88 2.11 20.22 9.47
N LEU A 89 1.47 21.20 8.83
CA LEU A 89 1.67 22.62 9.08
C LEU A 89 1.02 23.12 10.39
N ARG A 90 0.28 22.27 11.11
CA ARG A 90 -0.39 22.66 12.36
C ARG A 90 0.62 22.94 13.48
N PRO A 91 0.42 24.02 14.26
CA PRO A 91 1.28 24.31 15.41
C PRO A 91 1.37 23.13 16.37
N GLY A 92 2.58 22.84 16.84
CA GLY A 92 2.81 21.78 17.82
C GLY A 92 2.87 20.36 17.26
N ARG A 93 2.64 20.13 15.95
CA ARG A 93 2.70 18.78 15.34
C ARG A 93 4.05 18.10 15.55
N PHE A 94 5.13 18.88 15.47
CA PHE A 94 6.50 18.39 15.65
C PHE A 94 7.07 18.62 17.06
N ALA A 95 6.30 19.20 17.99
CA ALA A 95 6.80 19.58 19.31
C ALA A 95 7.24 18.38 20.19
N ARG A 96 6.77 17.17 19.86
CA ARG A 96 7.11 15.93 20.57
C ARG A 96 8.17 15.08 19.86
N ILE A 97 8.70 15.52 18.72
CA ILE A 97 9.76 14.79 18.01
C ILE A 97 11.06 14.92 18.80
N ASN A 98 11.63 13.78 19.19
CA ASN A 98 12.94 13.69 19.80
C ASN A 98 13.83 12.73 18.99
N TRP A 99 15.14 12.74 19.28
CA TRP A 99 16.11 11.91 18.55
C TRP A 99 15.80 10.42 18.63
N ARG A 100 15.23 9.93 19.74
CA ARG A 100 14.88 8.50 19.91
C ARG A 100 13.75 8.10 18.96
N ALA A 101 12.74 8.96 18.82
CA ALA A 101 11.66 8.75 17.87
C ALA A 101 12.17 8.75 16.43
N ILE A 102 13.07 9.68 16.08
CA ILE A 102 13.71 9.73 14.75
C ILE A 102 14.53 8.47 14.51
N ALA A 103 15.37 8.06 15.46
CA ALA A 103 16.20 6.86 15.35
C ALA A 103 15.35 5.58 15.20
N LEU A 104 14.25 5.47 15.95
CA LEU A 104 13.29 4.38 15.84
C LEU A 104 12.62 4.35 14.46
N ALA A 105 12.18 5.51 13.95
CA ALA A 105 11.57 5.61 12.64
C ALA A 105 12.56 5.21 11.53
N LEU A 106 13.78 5.77 11.55
CA LEU A 106 14.81 5.44 10.57
C LEU A 106 15.23 3.97 10.63
N GLY A 107 15.40 3.42 11.84
CA GLY A 107 15.72 2.01 12.03
C GLY A 107 14.62 1.09 11.50
N GLY A 108 13.35 1.39 11.82
CA GLY A 108 12.21 0.63 11.31
C GLY A 108 12.07 0.73 9.79
N ILE A 109 12.23 1.93 9.21
CA ILE A 109 12.21 2.12 7.75
C ILE A 109 13.36 1.33 7.10
N ALA A 110 14.57 1.37 7.66
CA ALA A 110 15.71 0.61 7.14
C ALA A 110 15.45 -0.90 7.18
N LEU A 111 14.82 -1.41 8.25
CA LEU A 111 14.41 -2.82 8.35
C LEU A 111 13.35 -3.18 7.31
N LEU A 112 12.35 -2.33 7.09
CA LEU A 112 11.31 -2.57 6.07
C LEU A 112 11.89 -2.56 4.65
N VAL A 113 12.77 -1.60 4.35
CA VAL A 113 13.48 -1.53 3.05
C VAL A 113 14.39 -2.75 2.89
N GLY A 114 15.10 -3.17 3.94
CA GLY A 114 15.91 -4.38 3.94
C GLY A 114 15.08 -5.65 3.70
N ALA A 115 13.92 -5.77 4.36
CA ALA A 115 12.98 -6.87 4.16
C ALA A 115 12.42 -6.88 2.72
N LEU A 116 12.06 -5.72 2.17
CA LEU A 116 11.65 -5.58 0.78
C LEU A 116 12.77 -5.99 -0.19
N ALA A 117 13.99 -5.48 0.01
CA ALA A 117 15.13 -5.83 -0.82
C ALA A 117 15.42 -7.34 -0.79
N TRP A 118 15.32 -7.96 0.38
CA TRP A 118 15.45 -9.41 0.54
C TRP A 118 14.37 -10.18 -0.23
N ARG A 119 13.10 -9.75 -0.13
CA ARG A 119 11.98 -10.35 -0.86
C ARG A 119 12.12 -10.19 -2.38
N LEU A 120 12.50 -9.00 -2.85
CA LEU A 120 12.77 -8.73 -4.26
C LEU A 120 13.95 -9.55 -4.78
N TYR A 121 15.00 -9.71 -3.97
CA TYR A 121 16.12 -10.59 -4.30
C TYR A 121 15.61 -12.02 -4.50
N GLN A 122 14.83 -12.58 -3.58
CA GLN A 122 14.27 -13.93 -3.72
C GLN A 122 13.38 -14.09 -4.97
N ALA A 123 12.64 -13.06 -5.35
CA ALA A 123 11.72 -13.07 -6.49
C ALA A 123 12.37 -12.70 -7.83
N ARG A 124 13.66 -12.31 -7.86
CA ARG A 124 14.29 -11.62 -9.02
C ARG A 124 14.22 -12.38 -10.34
N ASP A 125 14.27 -13.71 -10.27
CA ASP A 125 14.30 -14.63 -11.41
C ASP A 125 12.89 -15.08 -11.85
N LEU A 126 11.85 -14.65 -11.12
CA LEU A 126 10.47 -14.91 -11.51
C LEU A 126 10.08 -14.04 -12.72
N LEU A 127 9.51 -14.71 -13.73
CA LEU A 127 8.91 -14.06 -14.89
C LEU A 127 7.47 -13.60 -14.59
N LEU A 128 6.77 -14.39 -13.79
CA LEU A 128 5.40 -14.18 -13.32
C LEU A 128 5.33 -14.48 -11.82
N PRO A 129 4.34 -13.96 -11.09
CA PRO A 129 4.03 -14.43 -9.75
C PRO A 129 3.98 -15.96 -9.67
N ALA A 130 4.63 -16.54 -8.66
CA ALA A 130 4.84 -17.98 -8.57
C ALA A 130 3.54 -18.76 -8.35
N TRP A 131 3.50 -20.01 -8.82
CA TRP A 131 2.38 -20.95 -8.65
C TRP A 131 1.12 -20.60 -9.46
N VAL A 132 0.15 -21.53 -9.46
CA VAL A 132 -1.03 -21.48 -10.34
C VAL A 132 -2.01 -20.38 -9.93
N ASP A 133 -2.19 -20.17 -8.63
CA ASP A 133 -3.13 -19.19 -8.10
C ASP A 133 -2.70 -17.74 -8.39
N SER A 134 -1.40 -17.47 -8.37
CA SER A 134 -0.90 -16.10 -8.56
C SER A 134 -1.09 -15.57 -9.99
N VAL A 135 -1.31 -16.44 -10.97
CA VAL A 135 -1.74 -16.02 -12.33
C VAL A 135 -3.17 -15.49 -12.31
N HIS A 136 -4.06 -16.06 -11.49
CA HIS A 136 -5.42 -15.55 -11.30
C HIS A 136 -5.41 -14.18 -10.61
N HIS A 137 -4.53 -13.98 -9.62
CA HIS A 137 -4.32 -12.66 -9.01
C HIS A 137 -3.94 -11.59 -10.05
N VAL A 138 -3.04 -11.91 -10.99
CA VAL A 138 -2.70 -11.00 -12.10
C VAL A 138 -3.90 -10.70 -12.98
N LEU A 139 -4.70 -11.72 -13.32
CA LEU A 139 -5.92 -11.54 -14.11
C LEU A 139 -6.89 -10.56 -13.44
N VAL A 140 -7.11 -10.71 -12.13
CA VAL A 140 -8.01 -9.82 -11.38
C VAL A 140 -7.47 -8.38 -11.33
N VAL A 141 -6.16 -8.19 -11.15
CA VAL A 141 -5.53 -6.85 -11.21
C VAL A 141 -5.78 -6.22 -12.57
N LYS A 142 -5.49 -6.95 -13.66
CA LYS A 142 -5.70 -6.50 -15.03
C LYS A 142 -7.17 -6.15 -15.31
N LEU A 143 -8.10 -6.95 -14.81
CA LEU A 143 -9.53 -6.69 -14.92
C LEU A 143 -9.95 -5.40 -14.23
N ILE A 144 -9.45 -5.14 -13.02
CA ILE A 144 -9.72 -3.89 -12.29
C ILE A 144 -9.17 -2.69 -13.05
N GLU A 145 -7.96 -2.78 -13.61
CA GLU A 145 -7.37 -1.72 -14.42
C GLU A 145 -8.18 -1.44 -15.70
N GLN A 146 -8.62 -2.50 -16.40
CA GLN A 146 -9.42 -2.39 -17.61
C GLN A 146 -10.82 -1.82 -17.34
N ASN A 147 -11.42 -2.19 -16.21
CA ASN A 147 -12.74 -1.72 -15.81
C ASN A 147 -12.70 -0.31 -15.19
N GLY A 148 -11.55 0.15 -14.68
CA GLY A 148 -11.44 1.40 -13.93
C GLY A 148 -12.07 1.32 -12.54
N GLY A 149 -12.14 0.14 -11.94
CA GLY A 149 -12.85 -0.12 -10.68
C GLY A 149 -13.14 -1.60 -10.51
N LEU A 150 -13.81 -1.99 -9.42
CA LEU A 150 -14.17 -3.40 -9.24
C LEU A 150 -15.11 -3.86 -10.35
N PRO A 151 -14.81 -4.97 -11.05
CA PRO A 151 -15.65 -5.48 -12.11
C PRO A 151 -16.84 -6.26 -11.54
N ALA A 152 -17.95 -6.32 -12.28
CA ALA A 152 -19.08 -7.18 -11.95
C ALA A 152 -18.89 -8.63 -12.43
N THR A 153 -18.08 -8.84 -13.48
CA THR A 153 -17.85 -10.15 -14.13
C THR A 153 -16.40 -10.31 -14.55
N TYR A 154 -15.99 -11.52 -14.91
CA TYR A 154 -14.68 -11.82 -15.49
C TYR A 154 -14.58 -11.59 -17.01
N THR A 155 -15.61 -11.00 -17.62
CA THR A 155 -15.62 -10.66 -19.06
C THR A 155 -14.46 -9.71 -19.40
N PRO A 156 -13.76 -9.90 -20.54
CA PRO A 156 -14.00 -10.86 -21.63
C PRO A 156 -13.32 -12.24 -21.46
N TYR A 157 -12.66 -12.51 -20.33
CA TYR A 157 -11.83 -13.70 -20.20
C TYR A 157 -12.64 -14.99 -19.98
N PHE A 158 -13.73 -14.94 -19.21
CA PHE A 158 -14.70 -16.03 -19.13
C PHE A 158 -16.06 -15.56 -18.59
N PRO A 159 -17.17 -16.22 -18.97
CA PRO A 159 -18.53 -15.78 -18.66
C PRO A 159 -18.96 -16.18 -17.25
N SER A 160 -18.40 -15.52 -16.23
CA SER A 160 -18.76 -15.71 -14.82
C SER A 160 -18.84 -14.37 -14.09
N ASP A 161 -19.71 -14.31 -13.08
CA ASP A 161 -19.74 -13.22 -12.11
C ASP A 161 -18.40 -13.15 -11.35
N PHE A 162 -18.02 -11.93 -10.96
CA PHE A 162 -16.81 -11.70 -10.20
C PHE A 162 -17.01 -12.07 -8.73
N THR A 163 -16.36 -13.16 -8.30
CA THR A 163 -16.46 -13.70 -6.93
C THR A 163 -15.07 -13.94 -6.35
N TYR A 164 -14.37 -12.86 -6.02
CA TYR A 164 -13.05 -12.94 -5.38
C TYR A 164 -12.85 -11.85 -4.34
N HIS A 165 -11.98 -12.14 -3.36
CA HIS A 165 -11.55 -11.12 -2.41
C HIS A 165 -10.67 -10.10 -3.14
N TYR A 166 -11.05 -8.83 -3.16
CA TYR A 166 -10.45 -7.85 -4.08
C TYR A 166 -9.46 -6.88 -3.42
N GLY A 167 -9.35 -6.83 -2.09
CA GLY A 167 -8.58 -5.79 -1.39
C GLY A 167 -7.12 -5.65 -1.87
N PHE A 168 -6.40 -6.77 -1.95
CA PHE A 168 -5.05 -6.79 -2.53
C PHE A 168 -5.03 -6.35 -4.00
N HIS A 169 -5.93 -6.89 -4.82
CA HIS A 169 -5.98 -6.63 -6.25
C HIS A 169 -6.27 -5.17 -6.58
N LEU A 170 -7.15 -4.54 -5.81
CA LEU A 170 -7.48 -3.12 -5.97
C LEU A 170 -6.24 -2.26 -5.69
N LEU A 171 -5.50 -2.56 -4.61
CA LEU A 171 -4.26 -1.84 -4.28
C LEU A 171 -3.17 -2.08 -5.32
N ALA A 172 -3.02 -3.32 -5.78
CA ALA A 172 -2.07 -3.67 -6.84
C ALA A 172 -2.43 -3.00 -8.18
N ALA A 173 -3.71 -2.90 -8.54
CA ALA A 173 -4.17 -2.17 -9.72
C ALA A 173 -3.91 -0.66 -9.60
N LEU A 174 -4.10 -0.06 -8.42
CA LEU A 174 -3.74 1.34 -8.18
C LEU A 174 -2.22 1.55 -8.31
N PHE A 175 -1.42 0.63 -7.76
CA PHE A 175 0.03 0.65 -7.90
C PHE A 175 0.46 0.55 -9.38
N SER A 176 -0.06 -0.43 -10.11
CA SER A 176 0.21 -0.60 -11.55
C SER A 176 -0.23 0.61 -12.36
N GLY A 177 -1.40 1.18 -12.07
CA GLY A 177 -1.90 2.39 -12.73
C GLY A 177 -1.01 3.62 -12.49
N LEU A 178 -0.50 3.81 -11.26
CA LEU A 178 0.42 4.92 -10.94
C LEU A 178 1.80 4.76 -11.59
N THR A 179 2.31 3.53 -11.65
CA THR A 179 3.65 3.22 -12.16
C THR A 179 3.68 2.87 -13.65
N ARG A 180 2.51 2.66 -14.27
CA ARG A 180 2.33 2.04 -15.59
C ARG A 180 3.00 0.67 -15.71
N ALA A 181 3.22 -0.01 -14.59
CA ALA A 181 3.73 -1.38 -14.60
C ALA A 181 2.67 -2.32 -15.19
N PRO A 182 3.04 -3.29 -16.04
CA PRO A 182 2.15 -4.38 -16.41
C PRO A 182 1.63 -5.11 -15.17
N ALA A 183 0.39 -5.60 -15.21
CA ALA A 183 -0.26 -6.24 -14.05
C ALA A 183 0.58 -7.39 -13.46
N GLU A 184 1.32 -8.14 -14.29
CA GLU A 184 2.22 -9.22 -13.88
C GLU A 184 3.34 -8.69 -12.97
N LEU A 185 3.99 -7.62 -13.41
CA LEU A 185 5.10 -6.98 -12.71
C LEU A 185 4.61 -6.23 -11.47
N GLY A 186 3.49 -5.53 -11.60
CA GLY A 186 2.87 -4.82 -10.50
C GLY A 186 2.47 -5.75 -9.37
N THR A 187 1.79 -6.85 -9.69
CA THR A 187 1.43 -7.89 -8.72
C THR A 187 2.68 -8.48 -8.05
N LEU A 188 3.71 -8.80 -8.83
CA LEU A 188 4.93 -9.41 -8.33
C LEU A 188 5.70 -8.48 -7.38
N TRP A 189 5.96 -7.23 -7.80
CA TRP A 189 6.74 -6.25 -7.04
C TRP A 189 5.95 -5.74 -5.84
N PHE A 190 4.70 -5.31 -6.03
CA PHE A 190 3.86 -4.78 -4.97
C PHE A 190 3.53 -5.84 -3.92
N GLY A 191 3.36 -7.11 -4.34
CA GLY A 191 3.24 -8.24 -3.42
C GLY A 191 4.44 -8.37 -2.47
N GLN A 192 5.67 -8.09 -2.94
CA GLN A 192 6.85 -8.06 -2.05
C GLN A 192 6.81 -6.88 -1.07
N ALA A 193 6.35 -5.71 -1.52
CA ALA A 193 6.17 -4.54 -0.66
C ALA A 193 5.15 -4.81 0.45
N VAL A 194 4.00 -5.41 0.12
CA VAL A 194 2.99 -5.83 1.10
C VAL A 194 3.59 -6.82 2.09
N ASN A 195 4.33 -7.84 1.63
CA ASN A 195 4.99 -8.81 2.50
C ASN A 195 5.98 -8.17 3.49
N ALA A 196 6.72 -7.14 3.06
CA ALA A 196 7.65 -6.43 3.93
C ALA A 196 6.90 -5.64 5.03
N VAL A 197 5.83 -4.93 4.66
CA VAL A 197 5.10 -4.08 5.61
C VAL A 197 4.18 -4.85 6.57
N VAL A 198 3.93 -6.15 6.36
CA VAL A 198 3.22 -7.01 7.33
C VAL A 198 3.91 -6.98 8.71
N ALA A 199 5.23 -6.78 8.77
CA ALA A 199 5.96 -6.62 10.02
C ALA A 199 5.40 -5.47 10.90
N LEU A 200 4.86 -4.41 10.30
CA LEU A 200 4.24 -3.31 11.03
C LEU A 200 2.98 -3.75 11.77
N SER A 201 2.16 -4.63 11.17
CA SER A 201 0.96 -5.16 11.81
C SER A 201 1.30 -6.01 13.03
N VAL A 202 2.35 -6.84 12.92
CA VAL A 202 2.85 -7.66 14.04
C VAL A 202 3.37 -6.77 15.16
N TYR A 203 4.18 -5.76 14.82
CA TYR A 203 4.68 -4.77 15.77
C TYR A 203 3.53 -4.07 16.49
N ARG A 204 2.53 -3.59 15.73
CA ARG A 204 1.38 -2.87 16.28
C ARG A 204 0.53 -3.72 17.22
N LEU A 205 0.33 -4.99 16.87
CA LEU A 205 -0.34 -5.97 17.73
C LEU A 205 0.46 -6.20 19.02
N GLY A 206 1.77 -6.39 18.92
CA GLY A 206 2.65 -6.56 20.08
C GLY A 206 2.57 -5.37 21.05
N ARG A 207 2.64 -4.15 20.51
CA ARG A 207 2.49 -2.91 21.28
C ARG A 207 1.12 -2.82 21.97
N ALA A 208 0.04 -3.19 21.26
CA ALA A 208 -1.31 -3.16 21.81
C ALA A 208 -1.52 -4.17 22.95
N ALA A 209 -1.01 -5.39 22.77
CA ALA A 209 -1.24 -6.49 23.71
C ALA A 209 -0.38 -6.39 24.98
N TRP A 210 0.90 -6.03 24.85
CA TRP A 210 1.83 -6.04 25.99
C TRP A 210 2.17 -4.67 26.55
N ARG A 211 1.86 -3.57 25.84
CA ARG A 211 2.27 -2.19 26.17
C ARG A 211 3.79 -1.98 26.32
N ASP A 212 4.60 -3.03 26.17
CA ASP A 212 6.06 -3.02 26.14
C ASP A 212 6.58 -3.07 24.69
N ARG A 213 7.62 -2.30 24.39
CA ARG A 213 8.28 -2.29 23.09
C ARG A 213 9.12 -3.54 22.83
N ARG A 214 9.68 -4.16 23.88
CA ARG A 214 10.56 -5.34 23.76
C ARG A 214 9.79 -6.61 23.41
N ALA A 215 8.52 -6.68 23.80
CA ALA A 215 7.64 -7.79 23.45
C ALA A 215 7.12 -7.71 22.00
N ALA A 216 7.32 -6.58 21.32
CA ALA A 216 6.78 -6.29 19.99
C ALA A 216 7.83 -6.28 18.86
N ALA A 217 9.12 -6.34 19.20
CA ALA A 217 10.27 -6.31 18.29
C ALA A 217 10.97 -7.68 18.30
#